data_AF-A0A8H4P1T9-F1
#
_entry.id   AF-A0A8H4P1T9-F1
#
_cell.length_a   1.000
_cell.length_b   1.000
_cell.length_c   1.000
_cell.angle_alpha   90.00
_cell.angle_beta   90.00
_cell.angle_gamma   90.00
#
_symmetry.space_group_name_H-M   'P 1'
#
loop_
_entity.id
_entity.type
_entity.pdbx_description
1 polymer ?
#
loop_
_entity_poly.entity_id
_entity_poly.type
_entity_poly.pdbx_seq_one_letter_code
_entity_poly.pdbx_strand_id
1 'polypeptide(L)'
;MASGLSHGFSRGLFDAKPPRNLNDVDLFPLSTKPTASLDGPTEMAFVLIRNRLAEFVISQNKEKTGFGRDVLTQRDETNMAFRADRYRGSHLQFEQDVRELERRYINPSAGGVHSAAVVLCFMIANKFLGAPYLGRRQSAGSTGSLGDQDDVSEAVVKVNEDRTDAYMQLAKHGFAWFARHTFRVEVFADLVGHLRQWPVGHLSDRGWVVVDKTYRWQPELFDMERYVIQAHFTLEAFEAREQALARYGCAAETPWFITRLRKAFSTH
;
A
#
# COMPACT_ATOMS: atom_id res chain seq x y z
N MET A 1 -30.75 23.03 3.38
CA MET A 1 -30.33 22.66 2.02
C MET A 1 -28.88 22.22 2.08
N ALA A 2 -28.64 20.90 2.07
CA ALA A 2 -27.30 20.32 2.10
C ALA A 2 -27.29 19.18 1.09
N SER A 3 -26.68 19.40 -0.07
CA SER A 3 -26.41 18.35 -1.05
C SER A 3 -25.21 18.82 -1.88
N GLY A 4 -24.03 18.32 -1.52
CA GLY A 4 -22.78 18.73 -2.16
C GLY A 4 -21.66 17.69 -2.11
N LEU A 5 -21.92 16.44 -1.68
CA LEU A 5 -20.88 15.41 -1.51
C LEU A 5 -21.32 14.02 -1.98
N SER A 6 -21.96 13.92 -3.16
CA SER A 6 -22.34 12.61 -3.73
C SER A 6 -21.98 12.43 -5.21
N HIS A 7 -21.12 13.28 -5.78
CA HIS A 7 -20.50 12.97 -7.07
C HIS A 7 -19.14 12.34 -6.86
N GLY A 8 -19.12 11.01 -7.00
CA GLY A 8 -17.92 10.21 -7.06
C GLY A 8 -16.93 10.82 -8.06
N PHE A 9 -15.70 10.99 -7.59
CA PHE A 9 -14.54 11.41 -8.37
C PHE A 9 -14.26 10.41 -9.50
N SER A 10 -15.02 10.49 -10.59
CA SER A 10 -14.90 9.55 -11.70
C SER A 10 -14.78 10.28 -13.03
N ARG A 11 -13.75 9.87 -13.78
CA ARG A 11 -13.41 10.15 -15.19
C ARG A 11 -14.62 10.69 -15.98
N GLY A 12 -14.59 12.00 -16.18
CA GLY A 12 -15.63 12.83 -16.81
C GLY A 12 -15.29 14.34 -16.78
N LEU A 13 -14.33 14.76 -15.94
CA LEU A 13 -13.86 16.15 -15.83
C LEU A 13 -12.51 16.44 -16.53
N PHE A 14 -11.79 15.41 -16.98
CA PHE A 14 -10.45 15.60 -17.56
C PHE A 14 -10.32 14.81 -18.87
N ASP A 15 -10.06 15.53 -19.94
CA ASP A 15 -9.74 15.07 -21.30
C ASP A 15 -8.22 14.96 -21.54
N ALA A 16 -7.43 15.14 -20.48
CA ALA A 16 -5.98 15.07 -20.51
C ALA A 16 -5.52 13.73 -21.08
N LYS A 17 -4.74 13.80 -22.16
CA LYS A 17 -4.10 12.63 -22.79
C LYS A 17 -3.02 12.08 -21.85
N PRO A 18 -2.68 10.78 -21.94
CA PRO A 18 -1.54 10.23 -21.21
C PRO A 18 -0.25 10.99 -21.57
N PRO A 19 0.68 11.13 -20.61
CA PRO A 19 1.94 11.83 -20.85
C PRO A 19 2.72 11.11 -21.95
N ARG A 20 3.39 11.91 -22.79
CA ARG A 20 4.22 11.43 -23.89
C ARG A 20 5.69 11.49 -23.50
N ASN A 21 6.48 10.57 -24.03
CA ASN A 21 7.92 10.55 -23.85
C ASN A 21 8.56 11.54 -24.83
N LEU A 22 8.67 12.80 -24.42
CA LEU A 22 9.28 13.87 -25.19
C LEU A 22 10.68 14.16 -24.64
N ASN A 23 11.61 14.57 -25.50
CA ASN A 23 12.93 14.99 -25.09
C ASN A 23 12.96 16.52 -24.91
N ASP A 24 13.51 17.00 -23.81
CA ASP A 24 13.54 18.43 -23.48
C ASP A 24 14.35 19.24 -24.50
N VAL A 25 15.34 18.63 -25.16
CA VAL A 25 16.12 19.31 -26.22
C VAL A 25 15.26 19.69 -27.43
N ASP A 26 14.16 18.98 -27.64
CA ASP A 26 13.22 19.23 -28.74
C ASP A 26 12.11 20.21 -28.35
N LEU A 27 12.11 20.70 -27.10
CA LEU A 27 11.15 21.66 -26.56
C LEU A 27 11.75 23.07 -26.55
N PHE A 28 11.76 23.75 -27.69
CA PHE A 28 12.20 25.14 -27.80
C PHE A 28 11.13 26.05 -28.43
N PRO A 29 11.01 27.33 -28.00
CA PRO A 29 9.89 28.20 -28.37
C PRO A 29 9.72 28.46 -29.87
N LEU A 30 10.79 28.32 -30.65
CA LEU A 30 10.79 28.56 -32.11
C LEU A 30 10.58 27.27 -32.93
N SER A 31 10.32 26.14 -32.28
CA SER A 31 10.08 24.88 -32.99
C SER A 31 8.75 24.96 -33.74
N THR A 32 8.80 24.82 -35.06
CA THR A 32 7.62 24.77 -35.94
C THR A 32 7.13 23.35 -36.20
N LYS A 33 7.87 22.34 -35.76
CA LYS A 33 7.52 20.92 -35.93
C LYS A 33 7.02 20.33 -34.62
N PRO A 34 5.94 19.54 -34.63
CA PRO A 34 5.52 18.79 -33.46
C PRO A 34 6.64 17.86 -32.97
N THR A 35 6.98 17.92 -31.68
CA THR A 35 7.96 17.02 -31.08
C THR A 35 7.46 15.58 -31.14
N ALA A 36 8.28 14.68 -31.69
CA ALA A 36 7.95 13.27 -31.78
C ALA A 36 8.05 12.61 -30.40
N SER A 37 7.12 11.70 -30.09
CA SER A 37 7.26 10.85 -28.92
C SER A 37 8.29 9.78 -29.20
N LEU A 38 9.26 9.60 -28.30
CA LEU A 38 10.24 8.54 -28.37
C LEU A 38 9.68 7.24 -27.78
N ASP A 39 10.04 6.13 -28.40
CA ASP A 39 9.75 4.80 -27.89
C ASP A 39 11.02 4.20 -27.26
N GLY A 40 10.98 3.94 -25.95
CA GLY A 40 12.13 3.46 -25.19
C GLY A 40 12.23 4.07 -23.78
N PRO A 41 13.35 3.84 -23.08
CA PRO A 41 13.54 4.30 -21.71
C PRO A 41 13.27 5.80 -21.55
N THR A 42 12.56 6.15 -20.48
CA THR A 42 12.18 7.54 -20.21
C THR A 42 12.17 7.87 -18.72
N GLU A 43 12.60 9.09 -18.38
CA GLU A 43 12.46 9.66 -17.04
C GLU A 43 10.99 9.85 -16.65
N MET A 44 10.06 9.81 -17.62
CA MET A 44 8.62 9.80 -17.36
C MET A 44 8.08 8.44 -16.90
N ALA A 45 8.91 7.39 -16.82
CA ALA A 45 8.46 6.03 -16.50
C ALA A 45 7.70 5.97 -15.17
N PHE A 46 8.20 6.67 -14.14
CA PHE A 46 7.54 6.76 -12.83
C PHE A 46 6.11 7.31 -12.94
N VAL A 47 5.90 8.33 -13.78
CA VAL A 47 4.59 8.96 -14.03
C VAL A 47 3.67 8.04 -14.84
N LEU A 48 4.21 7.37 -15.87
CA LEU A 48 3.46 6.42 -16.70
C LEU A 48 2.89 5.26 -15.88
N ILE A 49 3.71 4.67 -15.01
CA ILE A 49 3.30 3.59 -14.12
C ILE A 49 2.22 4.06 -13.13
N ARG A 50 2.40 5.26 -12.54
CA ARG A 50 1.41 5.84 -11.63
C ARG A 50 0.08 6.11 -12.32
N ASN A 51 0.09 6.63 -13.55
CA ASN A 51 -1.12 6.84 -14.33
C ASN A 51 -1.83 5.52 -14.61
N ARG A 52 -1.09 4.47 -14.98
CA ARG A 52 -1.68 3.15 -15.20
C ARG A 52 -2.32 2.60 -13.93
N LEU A 53 -1.67 2.73 -12.78
CA LEU A 53 -2.23 2.37 -11.48
C LEU A 53 -3.52 3.15 -11.17
N ALA A 54 -3.53 4.45 -11.41
CA ALA A 54 -4.70 5.30 -11.17
C ALA A 54 -5.88 4.88 -12.07
N GLU A 55 -5.64 4.61 -13.35
CA GLU A 55 -6.66 4.09 -14.27
C GLU A 55 -7.26 2.78 -13.78
N PHE A 56 -6.39 1.85 -13.34
CA PHE A 56 -6.84 0.56 -12.81
C PHE A 56 -7.71 0.76 -11.57
N VAL A 57 -7.25 1.51 -10.56
CA VAL A 57 -8.02 1.77 -9.34
C VAL A 57 -9.37 2.45 -9.65
N ILE A 58 -9.40 3.40 -10.58
CA ILE A 58 -10.64 4.06 -11.01
C ILE A 58 -11.58 3.06 -11.69
N SER A 59 -11.07 2.18 -12.56
CA SER A 59 -11.88 1.15 -13.23
C SER A 59 -12.54 0.21 -12.21
N GLN A 60 -11.77 -0.26 -11.22
CA GLN A 60 -12.25 -1.14 -10.17
C GLN A 60 -13.29 -0.44 -9.27
N ASN A 61 -13.09 0.85 -8.96
CA ASN A 61 -14.06 1.62 -8.18
C ASN A 61 -15.35 1.89 -8.96
N LYS A 62 -15.29 2.12 -10.28
CA LYS A 62 -16.50 2.25 -11.12
C LYS A 62 -17.33 0.97 -11.12
N GLU A 63 -16.69 -0.19 -11.19
CA GLU A 63 -17.38 -1.48 -11.07
C GLU A 63 -18.03 -1.62 -9.68
N LYS A 64 -17.37 -1.18 -8.61
CA LYS A 64 -17.97 -1.19 -7.26
C LYS A 64 -19.13 -0.19 -7.09
N THR A 65 -19.04 1.00 -7.69
CA THR A 65 -19.99 2.10 -7.47
C THR A 65 -21.19 2.03 -8.42
N GLY A 66 -21.01 1.57 -9.66
CA GLY A 66 -22.09 1.34 -10.62
C GLY A 66 -23.07 0.25 -10.17
N PHE A 67 -22.59 -0.71 -9.37
CA PHE A 67 -23.39 -1.80 -8.82
C PHE A 67 -23.89 -1.58 -7.39
N GLY A 68 -23.44 -0.53 -6.70
CA GLY A 68 -23.95 -0.16 -5.36
C GLY A 68 -25.45 0.21 -5.36
N ARG A 69 -26.04 0.50 -6.53
CA ARG A 69 -27.49 0.66 -6.71
C ARG A 69 -28.23 -0.67 -6.89
N ASP A 70 -27.53 -1.75 -7.25
CA ASP A 70 -28.11 -3.07 -7.54
C ASP A 70 -27.87 -4.08 -6.40
N VAL A 71 -26.95 -3.79 -5.47
CA VAL A 71 -26.64 -4.66 -4.31
C VAL A 71 -27.72 -4.64 -3.23
N LEU A 72 -28.70 -3.74 -3.30
CA LEU A 72 -29.87 -3.81 -2.42
C LEU A 72 -30.86 -4.93 -2.80
N THR A 73 -30.67 -5.63 -3.94
CA THR A 73 -31.68 -6.57 -4.45
C THR A 73 -31.32 -8.05 -4.38
N GLN A 74 -30.06 -8.49 -4.28
CA GLN A 74 -29.76 -9.94 -4.15
C GLN A 74 -28.37 -10.27 -3.60
N ARG A 75 -28.32 -10.94 -2.43
CA ARG A 75 -27.14 -11.65 -1.91
C ARG A 75 -27.12 -13.07 -2.48
N ASP A 76 -26.60 -13.24 -3.69
CA ASP A 76 -26.31 -14.56 -4.25
C ASP A 76 -24.80 -14.87 -4.21
N GLU A 77 -24.44 -16.06 -3.73
CA GLU A 77 -23.05 -16.56 -3.66
C GLU A 77 -22.40 -16.69 -5.05
N THR A 78 -23.19 -17.05 -6.06
CA THR A 78 -22.77 -17.11 -7.48
C THR A 78 -22.29 -15.75 -7.99
N ASN A 79 -22.94 -14.66 -7.56
CA ASN A 79 -22.50 -13.31 -7.86
C ASN A 79 -21.18 -12.96 -7.17
N MET A 80 -20.86 -13.56 -6.01
CA MET A 80 -19.57 -13.35 -5.34
C MET A 80 -18.42 -14.08 -6.05
N ALA A 81 -18.61 -15.35 -6.45
CA ALA A 81 -17.62 -16.12 -7.20
C ALA A 81 -17.29 -15.47 -8.55
N PHE A 82 -18.31 -15.05 -9.30
CA PHE A 82 -18.13 -14.34 -10.58
C PHE A 82 -17.38 -13.00 -10.40
N ARG A 83 -17.69 -12.25 -9.32
CA ARG A 83 -16.96 -11.02 -8.97
C ARG A 83 -15.49 -11.28 -8.64
N ALA A 84 -15.21 -12.34 -7.89
CA ALA A 84 -13.85 -12.72 -7.53
C ALA A 84 -13.04 -13.13 -8.77
N ASP A 85 -13.64 -13.89 -9.69
CA ASP A 85 -13.00 -14.32 -10.92
C ASP A 85 -12.71 -13.14 -11.88
N ARG A 86 -13.69 -12.26 -12.08
CA ARG A 86 -13.50 -11.03 -12.88
C ARG A 86 -12.44 -10.10 -12.28
N TYR A 87 -12.41 -9.96 -10.96
CA TYR A 87 -11.38 -9.19 -10.26
C TYR A 87 -10.00 -9.81 -10.47
N ARG A 88 -9.86 -11.14 -10.37
CA ARG A 88 -8.61 -11.86 -10.66
C ARG A 88 -8.17 -11.66 -12.11
N GLY A 89 -9.08 -11.77 -13.08
CA GLY A 89 -8.77 -11.53 -14.49
C GLY A 89 -8.27 -10.12 -14.76
N SER A 90 -8.96 -9.11 -14.21
CA SER A 90 -8.56 -7.70 -14.32
C SER A 90 -7.20 -7.44 -13.67
N HIS A 91 -6.94 -8.09 -12.55
CA HIS A 91 -5.67 -8.01 -11.83
C HIS A 91 -4.52 -8.60 -12.64
N LEU A 92 -4.68 -9.82 -13.18
CA LEU A 92 -3.69 -10.47 -14.03
C LEU A 92 -3.35 -9.61 -15.26
N GLN A 93 -4.36 -9.02 -15.89
CA GLN A 93 -4.16 -8.11 -17.02
C GLN A 93 -3.33 -6.89 -16.60
N PHE A 94 -3.67 -6.30 -15.46
CA PHE A 94 -2.95 -5.14 -14.96
C PHE A 94 -1.49 -5.45 -14.60
N GLU A 95 -1.20 -6.62 -14.01
CA GLU A 95 0.18 -7.06 -13.77
C GLU A 95 0.97 -7.21 -15.08
N GLN A 96 0.35 -7.78 -16.11
CA GLN A 96 0.97 -7.90 -17.44
C GLN A 96 1.26 -6.51 -18.04
N ASP A 97 0.33 -5.58 -17.92
CA ASP A 97 0.52 -4.22 -18.41
C ASP A 97 1.67 -3.51 -17.68
N VAL A 98 1.78 -3.68 -16.35
CA VAL A 98 2.88 -3.11 -15.55
C VAL A 98 4.23 -3.70 -15.99
N ARG A 99 4.30 -5.02 -16.23
CA ARG A 99 5.53 -5.67 -16.73
C ARG A 99 5.92 -5.17 -18.12
N GLU A 100 4.95 -4.95 -18.99
CA GLU A 100 5.21 -4.43 -20.33
C GLU A 100 5.69 -2.97 -20.27
N LEU A 101 5.11 -2.13 -19.40
CA LEU A 101 5.59 -0.77 -19.15
C LEU A 101 7.02 -0.78 -18.60
N GLU A 102 7.32 -1.67 -17.66
CA GLU A 102 8.67 -1.84 -17.12
C GLU A 102 9.67 -2.20 -18.22
N ARG A 103 9.38 -3.24 -19.01
CA ARG A 103 10.24 -3.69 -20.10
C ARG A 103 10.50 -2.60 -21.14
N ARG A 104 9.49 -1.79 -21.45
CA ARG A 104 9.53 -0.80 -22.53
C ARG A 104 10.16 0.52 -22.11
N TYR A 105 9.88 0.99 -20.90
CA TYR A 105 10.18 2.36 -20.48
C TYR A 105 11.20 2.46 -19.34
N ILE A 106 11.58 1.36 -18.69
CA ILE A 106 12.50 1.39 -17.55
C ILE A 106 13.86 0.79 -17.93
N ASN A 107 14.93 1.54 -17.65
CA ASN A 107 16.30 1.04 -17.67
C ASN A 107 16.95 1.30 -16.29
N PRO A 108 17.14 0.29 -15.43
CA PRO A 108 17.68 0.48 -14.08
C PRO A 108 19.07 1.14 -14.05
N SER A 109 19.85 1.00 -15.12
CA SER A 109 21.19 1.60 -15.23
C SER A 109 21.16 3.08 -15.63
N ALA A 110 20.00 3.61 -16.04
CA ALA A 110 19.87 4.97 -16.55
C ALA A 110 19.66 6.04 -15.45
N GLY A 111 19.48 5.65 -14.18
CA GLY A 111 19.47 6.59 -13.07
C GLY A 111 18.52 6.26 -11.92
N GLY A 112 18.43 7.18 -10.96
CA GLY A 112 17.63 7.02 -9.75
C GLY A 112 16.12 6.96 -10.00
N VAL A 113 15.63 7.70 -10.99
CA VAL A 113 14.20 7.69 -11.40
C VAL A 113 13.81 6.32 -11.92
N HIS A 114 14.63 5.72 -12.78
CA HIS A 114 14.41 4.38 -13.29
C HIS A 114 14.47 3.33 -12.18
N SER A 115 15.43 3.44 -11.26
CA SER A 115 15.50 2.55 -10.10
C SER A 115 14.26 2.68 -9.20
N ALA A 116 13.78 3.90 -8.97
CA ALA A 116 12.55 4.14 -8.22
C ALA A 116 11.30 3.61 -8.95
N ALA A 117 11.28 3.68 -10.28
CA ALA A 117 10.21 3.13 -11.11
C ALA A 117 10.12 1.59 -11.00
N VAL A 118 11.26 0.88 -10.94
CA VAL A 118 11.28 -0.57 -10.66
C VAL A 118 10.64 -0.87 -9.30
N VAL A 119 11.01 -0.13 -8.26
CA VAL A 119 10.42 -0.30 -6.92
C VAL A 119 8.92 -0.02 -6.94
N LEU A 120 8.48 0.96 -7.73
CA LEU A 120 7.05 1.24 -7.91
C LEU A 120 6.31 0.08 -8.59
N CYS A 121 6.87 -0.51 -9.65
CA CYS A 121 6.31 -1.71 -10.29
C CYS A 121 6.17 -2.87 -9.29
N PHE A 122 7.21 -3.13 -8.50
CA PHE A 122 7.20 -4.16 -7.46
C PHE A 122 6.11 -3.90 -6.41
N MET A 123 6.04 -2.67 -5.88
CA MET A 123 5.00 -2.30 -4.91
C MET A 123 3.60 -2.45 -5.49
N ILE A 124 3.40 -2.14 -6.76
CA ILE A 124 2.11 -2.25 -7.43
C ILE A 124 1.70 -3.71 -7.55
N ALA A 125 2.58 -4.57 -8.06
CA ALA A 125 2.33 -6.01 -8.13
C ALA A 125 2.01 -6.61 -6.74
N ASN A 126 2.77 -6.22 -5.72
CA ASN A 126 2.58 -6.74 -4.36
C ASN A 126 1.37 -6.14 -3.61
N LYS A 127 1.00 -4.90 -3.89
CA LYS A 127 -0.16 -4.25 -3.25
C LYS A 127 -1.47 -4.96 -3.59
N PHE A 128 -1.53 -5.59 -4.76
CA PHE A 128 -2.71 -6.33 -5.19
C PHE A 128 -2.64 -7.84 -4.93
N LEU A 129 -1.45 -8.39 -4.66
CA LEU A 129 -1.32 -9.63 -3.88
C LEU A 129 -1.96 -9.49 -2.48
N GLY A 130 -2.11 -8.25 -1.99
CA GLY A 130 -2.92 -7.85 -0.82
C GLY A 130 -4.45 -8.05 -0.94
N ALA A 131 -5.01 -8.17 -2.14
CA ALA A 131 -6.46 -8.34 -2.34
C ALA A 131 -7.02 -9.70 -1.86
N PRO A 132 -6.30 -10.83 -2.02
CA PRO A 132 -6.59 -12.10 -1.34
C PRO A 132 -6.86 -11.98 0.17
N TYR A 133 -6.24 -11.02 0.85
CA TYR A 133 -6.31 -10.86 2.31
C TYR A 133 -7.67 -10.35 2.78
N LEU A 134 -8.25 -9.40 2.05
CA LEU A 134 -9.60 -8.90 2.35
C LEU A 134 -10.67 -9.96 2.04
N GLY A 135 -10.42 -10.82 1.06
CA GLY A 135 -11.28 -11.97 0.75
C GLY A 135 -11.20 -13.08 1.79
N ARG A 136 -9.98 -13.49 2.20
CA ARG A 136 -9.77 -14.53 3.22
C ARG A 136 -10.21 -14.10 4.62
N ARG A 137 -9.97 -12.85 5.03
CA ARG A 137 -10.46 -12.35 6.34
C ARG A 137 -12.00 -12.38 6.46
N GLN A 138 -12.71 -12.23 5.33
CA GLN A 138 -14.17 -12.35 5.28
C GLN A 138 -14.65 -13.81 5.26
N SER A 139 -13.89 -14.75 4.67
CA SER A 139 -14.23 -16.18 4.66
C SER A 139 -13.80 -16.94 5.93
N ALA A 140 -12.75 -16.49 6.61
CA ALA A 140 -12.26 -17.10 7.85
C ALA A 140 -13.27 -17.00 9.01
N GLY A 141 -14.30 -16.16 8.88
CA GLY A 141 -15.40 -16.05 9.84
C GLY A 141 -16.36 -17.24 9.86
N SER A 142 -16.26 -18.20 8.94
CA SER A 142 -17.20 -19.34 8.90
C SER A 142 -16.60 -20.72 9.23
N THR A 143 -15.33 -21.03 8.95
CA THR A 143 -14.75 -22.40 9.17
C THR A 143 -13.20 -22.47 9.10
N GLY A 144 -12.45 -21.48 9.58
CA GLY A 144 -10.97 -21.44 9.42
C GLY A 144 -10.22 -22.55 10.17
N SER A 145 -9.47 -23.39 9.44
CA SER A 145 -8.46 -24.31 10.00
C SER A 145 -7.24 -23.53 10.50
N LEU A 146 -6.50 -24.05 11.50
CA LEU A 146 -5.30 -23.42 12.08
C LEU A 146 -4.26 -23.03 11.00
N GLY A 147 -4.14 -23.81 9.92
CA GLY A 147 -3.24 -23.48 8.80
C GLY A 147 -3.64 -22.23 8.01
N ASP A 148 -4.93 -21.91 7.91
CA ASP A 148 -5.40 -20.71 7.18
C ASP A 148 -5.13 -19.43 8.00
N GLN A 149 -5.01 -19.55 9.32
CA GLN A 149 -4.71 -18.43 10.20
C GLN A 149 -3.22 -18.08 10.21
N ASP A 150 -2.33 -19.08 10.17
CA ASP A 150 -0.88 -18.88 10.04
C ASP A 150 -0.54 -18.26 8.67
N ASP A 151 -1.18 -18.72 7.60
CA ASP A 151 -1.07 -18.14 6.26
C ASP A 151 -1.40 -16.63 6.26
N VAL A 152 -2.55 -16.25 6.85
CA VAL A 152 -2.98 -14.84 6.91
C VAL A 152 -2.01 -14.00 7.74
N SER A 153 -1.50 -14.56 8.84
CA SER A 153 -0.58 -13.90 9.76
C SER A 153 0.77 -13.59 9.10
N GLU A 154 1.37 -14.60 8.46
CA GLU A 154 2.62 -14.44 7.72
C GLU A 154 2.48 -13.37 6.63
N ALA A 155 1.35 -13.43 5.95
CA ALA A 155 1.06 -12.56 4.84
C ALA A 155 0.94 -11.09 5.33
N VAL A 156 0.29 -10.82 6.47
CA VAL A 156 0.17 -9.46 7.05
C VAL A 156 1.54 -8.88 7.39
N VAL A 157 2.41 -9.69 7.99
CA VAL A 157 3.79 -9.29 8.27
C VAL A 157 4.53 -9.01 6.98
N LYS A 158 4.45 -9.91 5.99
CA LYS A 158 5.12 -9.79 4.69
C LYS A 158 4.75 -8.52 3.93
N VAL A 159 3.46 -8.15 3.88
CA VAL A 159 3.01 -6.92 3.22
C VAL A 159 3.64 -5.68 3.84
N ASN A 160 3.81 -5.66 5.16
CA ASN A 160 4.42 -4.54 5.85
C ASN A 160 5.95 -4.55 5.71
N GLU A 161 6.59 -5.71 5.70
CA GLU A 161 8.02 -5.86 5.37
C GLU A 161 8.34 -5.31 3.98
N ASP A 162 7.64 -5.83 2.95
CA ASP A 162 7.82 -5.44 1.54
C ASP A 162 7.63 -3.92 1.38
N ARG A 163 6.73 -3.31 2.16
CA ARG A 163 6.51 -1.85 2.18
C ARG A 163 7.65 -1.09 2.85
N THR A 164 8.16 -1.55 3.99
CA THR A 164 9.33 -0.91 4.62
C THR A 164 10.59 -1.03 3.77
N ASP A 165 10.76 -2.15 3.07
CA ASP A 165 11.89 -2.34 2.16
C ASP A 165 11.75 -1.46 0.92
N ALA A 166 10.55 -1.37 0.34
CA ALA A 166 10.29 -0.44 -0.75
C ALA A 166 10.53 1.03 -0.33
N TYR A 167 10.17 1.40 0.90
CA TYR A 167 10.51 2.73 1.44
C TYR A 167 12.02 2.97 1.39
N MET A 168 12.82 2.03 1.91
CA MET A 168 14.28 2.16 1.94
C MET A 168 14.86 2.30 0.53
N GLN A 169 14.38 1.52 -0.43
CA GLN A 169 14.86 1.60 -1.81
C GLN A 169 14.48 2.93 -2.47
N LEU A 170 13.25 3.40 -2.29
CA LEU A 170 12.83 4.71 -2.80
C LEU A 170 13.61 5.86 -2.16
N ALA A 171 13.87 5.79 -0.85
CA ALA A 171 14.62 6.81 -0.13
C ALA A 171 16.06 6.96 -0.67
N LYS A 172 16.73 5.85 -1.02
CA LYS A 172 18.07 5.87 -1.65
C LYS A 172 18.13 6.66 -2.95
N HIS A 173 17.01 6.75 -3.68
CA HIS A 173 16.91 7.45 -4.95
C HIS A 173 16.22 8.82 -4.86
N GLY A 174 15.99 9.34 -3.65
CA GLY A 174 15.34 10.65 -3.45
C GLY A 174 13.80 10.62 -3.48
N PHE A 175 13.18 9.43 -3.48
CA PHE A 175 11.73 9.24 -3.54
C PHE A 175 11.07 8.93 -2.19
N ALA A 176 11.72 9.28 -1.07
CA ALA A 176 11.15 9.11 0.27
C ALA A 176 9.78 9.78 0.43
N TRP A 177 9.55 10.91 -0.25
CA TRP A 177 8.27 11.62 -0.27
C TRP A 177 7.12 10.74 -0.78
N PHE A 178 7.39 9.88 -1.77
CA PHE A 178 6.37 9.00 -2.35
C PHE A 178 6.01 7.87 -1.38
N ALA A 179 7.01 7.29 -0.74
CA ALA A 179 6.82 6.24 0.26
C ALA A 179 6.06 6.77 1.51
N ARG A 180 6.30 8.04 1.89
CA ARG A 180 5.49 8.74 2.90
C ARG A 180 4.06 8.99 2.43
N HIS A 181 3.87 9.51 1.22
CA HIS A 181 2.54 9.79 0.68
C HIS A 181 1.67 8.52 0.53
N THR A 182 2.28 7.39 0.22
CA THR A 182 1.56 6.10 0.08
C THR A 182 1.32 5.40 1.41
N PHE A 183 1.78 5.98 2.53
CA PHE A 183 1.56 5.43 3.85
C PHE A 183 0.07 5.46 4.22
N ARG A 184 -0.48 4.27 4.48
CA ARG A 184 -1.80 4.04 5.08
C ARG A 184 -1.64 3.56 6.51
N VAL A 185 -2.29 4.26 7.45
CA VAL A 185 -2.26 3.95 8.88
C VAL A 185 -3.09 2.72 9.21
N GLU A 186 -4.12 2.43 8.44
CA GLU A 186 -5.04 1.31 8.67
C GLU A 186 -4.33 -0.04 8.49
N VAL A 187 -3.50 -0.16 7.45
CA VAL A 187 -2.67 -1.36 7.20
C VAL A 187 -1.63 -1.55 8.32
N PHE A 188 -1.13 -0.44 8.86
CA PHE A 188 -0.22 -0.46 10.00
C PHE A 188 -0.94 -0.85 11.30
N ALA A 189 -2.16 -0.38 11.49
CA ALA A 189 -3.03 -0.78 12.60
C ALA A 189 -3.33 -2.28 12.56
N ASP A 190 -3.57 -2.86 11.38
CA ASP A 190 -3.76 -4.31 11.22
C ASP A 190 -2.54 -5.11 11.68
N LEU A 191 -1.32 -4.66 11.33
CA LEU A 191 -0.07 -5.28 11.85
C LEU A 191 0.01 -5.19 13.37
N VAL A 192 -0.23 -4.00 13.94
CA VAL A 192 -0.20 -3.79 15.39
C VAL A 192 -1.26 -4.63 16.10
N GLY A 193 -2.46 -4.74 15.53
CA GLY A 193 -3.52 -5.60 16.04
C GLY A 193 -3.12 -7.08 16.01
N HIS A 194 -2.47 -7.53 14.94
CA HIS A 194 -1.91 -8.86 14.86
C HIS A 194 -0.85 -9.09 15.96
N LEU A 195 0.07 -8.15 16.18
CA LEU A 195 1.08 -8.21 17.24
C LEU A 195 0.48 -8.21 18.65
N ARG A 196 -0.67 -7.58 18.87
CA ARG A 196 -1.40 -7.66 20.14
C ARG A 196 -1.98 -9.06 20.37
N GLN A 197 -2.57 -9.66 19.34
CA GLN A 197 -3.19 -10.98 19.43
C GLN A 197 -2.13 -12.09 19.57
N TRP A 198 -1.01 -11.93 18.87
CA TRP A 198 0.12 -12.85 18.84
C TRP A 198 1.39 -12.10 19.30
N PRO A 199 1.57 -11.90 20.61
CA PRO A 199 2.64 -11.05 21.15
C PRO A 199 4.05 -11.64 21.03
N VAL A 200 4.15 -12.97 20.94
CA VAL A 200 5.39 -13.74 20.92
C VAL A 200 5.38 -14.71 19.75
N GLY A 201 6.57 -14.99 19.20
CA GLY A 201 6.74 -15.88 18.06
C GLY A 201 7.53 -15.22 16.93
N HIS A 202 7.99 -16.03 15.98
CA HIS A 202 8.87 -15.58 14.90
C HIS A 202 8.22 -14.49 14.01
N LEU A 203 6.92 -14.60 13.74
CA LEU A 203 6.16 -13.57 13.00
C LEU A 203 6.04 -12.27 13.81
N SER A 204 5.86 -12.38 15.13
CA SER A 204 5.78 -11.21 16.01
C SER A 204 7.11 -10.47 16.06
N ASP A 205 8.23 -11.20 16.16
CA ASP A 205 9.58 -10.61 16.17
C ASP A 205 9.87 -9.88 14.85
N ARG A 206 9.53 -10.48 13.71
CA ARG A 206 9.58 -9.83 12.40
C ARG A 206 8.70 -8.58 12.36
N GLY A 207 7.46 -8.68 12.84
CA GLY A 207 6.53 -7.56 12.88
C GLY A 207 7.03 -6.39 13.73
N TRP A 208 7.66 -6.63 14.87
CA TRP A 208 8.25 -5.56 15.69
C TRP A 208 9.42 -4.87 15.02
N VAL A 209 10.23 -5.58 14.22
CA VAL A 209 11.25 -4.95 13.36
C VAL A 209 10.60 -4.02 12.34
N VAL A 210 9.46 -4.41 11.78
CA VAL A 210 8.71 -3.57 10.84
C VAL A 210 8.11 -2.34 11.52
N VAL A 211 7.59 -2.49 12.75
CA VAL A 211 7.10 -1.36 13.56
C VAL A 211 8.22 -0.37 13.85
N ASP A 212 9.40 -0.84 14.26
CA ASP A 212 10.57 0.01 14.48
C ASP A 212 10.95 0.82 13.23
N LYS A 213 11.11 0.13 12.09
CA LYS A 213 11.34 0.78 10.79
C LYS A 213 10.27 1.83 10.49
N THR A 214 9.00 1.50 10.71
CA THR A 214 7.88 2.39 10.41
C THR A 214 7.94 3.69 11.21
N TYR A 215 8.18 3.62 12.52
CA TYR A 215 8.33 4.81 13.37
C TYR A 215 9.58 5.63 13.04
N ARG A 216 10.64 4.98 12.52
CA ARG A 216 11.83 5.70 12.04
C ARG A 216 11.53 6.52 10.78
N TRP A 217 10.67 6.01 9.90
CA TRP A 217 10.38 6.62 8.60
C TRP A 217 9.19 7.58 8.59
N GLN A 218 8.27 7.43 9.55
CA GLN A 218 7.05 8.20 9.72
C GLN A 218 7.06 8.94 11.07
N PRO A 219 7.86 10.00 11.23
CA PRO A 219 7.89 10.79 12.47
C PRO A 219 6.52 11.42 12.81
N GLU A 220 5.63 11.56 11.82
CA GLU A 220 4.27 12.04 11.98
C GLU A 220 3.44 11.15 12.92
N LEU A 221 3.79 9.87 13.09
CA LEU A 221 3.09 8.97 14.03
C LEU A 221 3.27 9.37 15.51
N PHE A 222 4.16 10.32 15.81
CA PHE A 222 4.30 10.90 17.14
C PHE A 222 3.41 12.14 17.36
N ASP A 223 2.71 12.61 16.33
CA ASP A 223 1.71 13.67 16.46
C ASP A 223 0.43 13.11 17.10
N MET A 224 0.24 13.41 18.38
CA MET A 224 -0.89 12.89 19.16
C MET A 224 -2.22 13.52 18.75
N GLU A 225 -2.24 14.73 18.18
CA GLU A 225 -3.49 15.34 17.71
C GLU A 225 -4.13 14.51 16.59
N ARG A 226 -3.28 13.86 15.77
CA ARG A 226 -3.72 13.09 14.61
C ARG A 226 -3.69 11.57 14.83
N TYR A 227 -2.75 11.07 15.62
CA TYR A 227 -2.46 9.62 15.69
C TYR A 227 -2.62 9.02 17.09
N VAL A 228 -3.31 9.68 18.03
CA VAL A 228 -3.53 9.15 19.39
C VAL A 228 -4.08 7.72 19.40
N ILE A 229 -5.02 7.37 18.52
CA ILE A 229 -5.61 6.02 18.48
C ILE A 229 -4.55 4.98 18.06
N GLN A 230 -3.78 5.28 17.02
CA GLN A 230 -2.71 4.39 16.55
C GLN A 230 -1.61 4.23 17.60
N ALA A 231 -1.27 5.32 18.27
CA ALA A 231 -0.29 5.34 19.33
C ALA A 231 -0.77 4.47 20.53
N HIS A 232 -2.06 4.58 20.90
CA HIS A 232 -2.66 3.76 21.96
C HIS A 232 -2.59 2.27 21.61
N PHE A 233 -3.01 1.90 20.40
CA PHE A 233 -2.94 0.50 19.95
C PHE A 233 -1.53 -0.06 19.95
N THR A 234 -0.54 0.76 19.58
CA THR A 234 0.87 0.34 19.58
C THR A 234 1.37 0.08 21.00
N LEU A 235 0.99 0.94 21.95
CA LEU A 235 1.33 0.74 23.36
C LEU A 235 0.64 -0.49 23.95
N GLU A 236 -0.66 -0.70 23.70
CA GLU A 236 -1.38 -1.90 24.15
C GLU A 236 -0.77 -3.19 23.58
N ALA A 237 -0.39 -3.18 22.30
CA ALA A 237 0.27 -4.33 21.67
C ALA A 237 1.63 -4.63 22.32
N PHE A 238 2.40 -3.59 22.66
CA PHE A 238 3.68 -3.78 23.33
C PHE A 238 3.51 -4.26 24.77
N GLU A 239 2.52 -3.75 25.49
CA GLU A 239 2.20 -4.21 26.84
C GLU A 239 1.80 -5.69 26.84
N ALA A 240 1.00 -6.13 25.86
CA ALA A 240 0.67 -7.55 25.69
C ALA A 240 1.94 -8.40 25.48
N ARG A 241 2.95 -7.87 24.79
CA ARG A 241 4.26 -8.52 24.62
C ARG A 241 5.09 -8.55 25.90
N GLU A 242 5.14 -7.45 26.65
CA GLU A 242 5.80 -7.40 27.97
C GLU A 242 5.20 -8.45 28.91
N GLN A 243 3.86 -8.51 29.00
CA GLN A 243 3.14 -9.47 29.83
C GLN A 243 3.37 -10.92 29.38
N ALA A 244 3.35 -11.19 28.07
CA ALA A 244 3.58 -12.52 27.53
C ALA A 244 5.01 -13.00 27.82
N LEU A 245 6.03 -12.16 27.58
CA LEU A 245 7.42 -12.52 27.86
C LEU A 245 7.69 -12.68 29.36
N ALA A 246 7.09 -11.85 30.20
CA ALA A 246 7.21 -11.98 31.66
C ALA A 246 6.71 -13.33 32.18
N ARG A 247 5.64 -13.89 31.58
CA ARG A 247 5.16 -15.25 31.90
C ARG A 247 6.17 -16.35 31.57
N TYR A 248 7.03 -16.12 30.58
CA TYR A 248 8.15 -17.00 30.23
C TYR A 248 9.46 -16.64 30.98
N GLY A 249 9.39 -15.77 32.00
CA GLY A 249 10.56 -15.30 32.75
C GLY A 249 11.52 -14.44 31.94
N CYS A 250 11.09 -13.94 30.77
CA CYS A 250 11.89 -13.09 29.89
C CYS A 250 11.45 -11.62 30.03
N ALA A 251 12.40 -10.70 29.97
CA ALA A 251 12.10 -9.27 29.89
C ALA A 251 12.05 -8.84 28.42
N ALA A 252 11.03 -8.07 28.04
CA ALA A 252 10.99 -7.45 26.72
C ALA A 252 11.96 -6.26 26.67
N GLU A 253 12.86 -6.23 25.69
CA GLU A 253 13.65 -5.03 25.41
C GLU A 253 12.69 -3.92 24.93
N THR A 254 12.72 -2.76 25.58
CA THR A 254 11.85 -1.62 25.24
C THR A 254 12.45 -0.82 24.08
N PRO A 255 11.80 -0.78 22.90
CA PRO A 255 12.30 0.01 21.77
C PRO A 255 12.25 1.52 22.02
N TRP A 256 13.07 2.27 21.30
CA TRP A 256 13.15 3.73 21.41
C TRP A 256 11.81 4.41 21.13
N PHE A 257 11.04 3.92 20.16
CA PHE A 257 9.76 4.51 19.77
C PHE A 257 8.69 4.29 20.84
N ILE A 258 8.70 3.15 21.54
CA ILE A 258 7.80 2.91 22.69
C ILE A 258 8.07 3.91 23.80
N THR A 259 9.34 4.13 24.14
CA THR A 259 9.74 5.13 25.14
C THR A 259 9.25 6.53 24.75
N ARG A 260 9.39 6.88 23.46
CA ARG A 260 8.94 8.18 22.94
C ARG A 260 7.41 8.30 22.92
N LEU A 261 6.67 7.24 22.56
CA LEU A 261 5.21 7.21 22.59
C LEU A 261 4.67 7.37 24.01
N ARG A 262 5.25 6.66 24.99
CA ARG A 262 4.86 6.79 26.41
C ARG A 262 5.00 8.23 26.91
N LYS A 263 6.08 8.93 26.52
CA LYS A 263 6.29 10.36 26.84
C LYS A 263 5.30 11.29 26.14
N ALA A 264 5.00 11.01 24.87
CA ALA A 264 4.03 11.80 24.11
C ALA A 264 2.62 11.67 24.71
N PHE A 265 2.25 10.47 25.16
CA PHE A 265 0.98 10.21 25.85
C PHE A 265 0.89 10.87 27.23
N SER A 266 1.96 10.88 28.03
CA SER A 266 1.91 11.50 29.36
C SER A 266 1.77 13.03 29.34
N THR A 267 1.99 13.65 28.19
CA THR A 267 1.95 15.11 28.01
C THR A 267 0.59 15.57 27.45
N HIS A 268 -0.29 14.64 27.08
CA HIS A 268 -1.56 14.89 26.41
C HIS A 268 -2.73 14.36 27.26
#